data_AF-A0A6P4FHI3-F1
#
_entry.id   AF-A0A6P4FHI3-F1
#
_cell.length_a   1.000
_cell.length_b   1.000
_cell.length_c   1.000
_cell.angle_alpha   90.00
_cell.angle_beta   90.00
_cell.angle_gamma   90.00
#
_symmetry.space_group_name_H-M   'P 1'
#
loop_
_entity.id
_entity.type
_entity.pdbx_description
1 polymer ?
#
loop_
_entity_poly.entity_id
_entity_poly.type
_entity_poly.pdbx_seq_one_letter_code
_entity_poly.pdbx_strand_id
1 'polypeptide(L)'
;MKITAIILLANLCYSSSYNLAEENNDLVNAQLQDAVNKYRHLSTGNREMAQWTEELYYNIRKGENFLQPKMQALVNFKAYDKKRQKLEDTITERISKAKTLILMNKGGKRCVKFYQLQQHALEGGYKLSNARKQSIIAENNLECPKKLSEDYDDYDYNFFNY
;
A
#
# COMPACT_ATOMS: atom_id res chain seq x y z
N MET A 1 18.90 -28.75 52.29
CA MET A 1 19.53 -28.68 50.95
C MET A 1 18.55 -28.67 49.76
N LYS A 2 17.24 -28.95 49.92
CA LYS A 2 16.28 -28.91 48.79
C LYS A 2 15.79 -27.49 48.44
N ILE A 3 15.73 -26.59 49.42
CA ILE A 3 15.19 -25.22 49.24
C ILE A 3 16.14 -24.33 48.43
N THR A 4 17.45 -24.44 48.64
CA THR A 4 18.47 -23.66 47.89
C THR A 4 18.50 -24.01 46.40
N ALA A 5 18.27 -25.28 46.05
CA ALA A 5 18.17 -25.72 44.66
C ALA A 5 16.93 -25.15 43.96
N ILE A 6 15.79 -25.03 44.66
CA ILE A 6 14.55 -24.46 44.10
C ILE A 6 14.71 -22.96 43.83
N ILE A 7 15.35 -22.21 44.73
CA ILE A 7 15.60 -20.77 44.55
C ILE A 7 16.55 -20.53 43.36
N LEU A 8 17.60 -21.34 43.22
CA LEU A 8 18.54 -21.24 42.09
C LEU A 8 17.86 -21.58 40.75
N LEU A 9 17.04 -22.63 40.71
CA LEU A 9 16.28 -23.01 39.50
C LEU A 9 15.25 -21.94 39.12
N ALA A 10 14.55 -21.35 40.08
CA ALA A 10 13.64 -20.23 39.82
C ALA A 10 14.39 -19.05 39.18
N ASN A 11 15.51 -18.62 39.77
CA ASN A 11 16.30 -17.50 39.25
C ASN A 11 16.84 -17.75 37.83
N LEU A 12 17.29 -18.98 37.54
CA LEU A 12 17.75 -19.37 36.20
C LEU A 12 16.61 -19.41 35.16
N CYS A 13 15.43 -19.90 35.54
CA CYS A 13 14.25 -19.87 34.66
C CYS A 13 13.79 -18.43 34.39
N TYR A 14 13.82 -17.56 35.40
CA TYR A 14 13.48 -16.14 35.24
C TYR A 14 14.48 -15.43 34.30
N SER A 15 15.79 -15.62 34.48
CA SER A 15 16.80 -15.01 33.60
C SER A 15 16.72 -15.53 32.17
N SER A 16 16.48 -16.83 31.98
CA SER A 16 16.33 -17.41 30.64
C SER A 16 15.07 -16.92 29.93
N SER A 17 13.96 -16.72 30.65
CA SER A 17 12.71 -16.21 30.09
C SER A 17 12.82 -14.73 29.72
N TYR A 18 13.57 -13.96 30.53
CA TYR A 18 13.85 -12.55 30.27
C TYR A 18 14.67 -12.37 28.99
N ASN A 19 15.77 -13.11 28.83
CA ASN A 19 16.62 -13.03 27.64
C ASN A 19 15.86 -13.37 26.35
N LEU A 20 14.94 -14.35 26.38
CA LEU A 20 14.10 -14.70 25.23
C LEU A 20 13.08 -13.60 24.89
N ALA A 21 12.51 -12.92 25.89
CA ALA A 21 11.60 -11.81 25.65
C ALA A 21 12.33 -10.59 25.05
N GLU A 22 13.55 -10.33 25.53
CA GLU A 22 14.44 -9.28 25.04
C GLU A 22 14.88 -9.54 23.59
N GLU A 23 15.38 -10.74 23.27
CA GLU A 23 15.78 -11.12 21.91
C GLU A 23 14.62 -11.01 20.90
N ASN A 24 13.42 -11.46 21.28
CA ASN A 24 12.24 -11.33 20.44
C ASN A 24 11.81 -9.88 20.24
N ASN A 25 11.93 -9.05 21.28
CA ASN A 25 11.64 -7.62 21.20
C ASN A 25 12.61 -6.90 20.27
N ASP A 26 13.90 -7.22 20.33
CA ASP A 26 14.91 -6.63 19.46
C ASP A 26 14.70 -7.01 17.99
N LEU A 27 14.39 -8.28 17.72
CA LEU A 27 14.05 -8.73 16.36
C LEU A 27 12.84 -7.97 15.81
N VAL A 28 11.78 -7.82 16.60
CA VAL A 28 10.58 -7.09 16.16
C VAL A 28 10.88 -5.60 15.97
N ASN A 29 11.67 -4.98 16.86
CA ASN A 29 12.10 -3.59 16.68
C ASN A 29 12.89 -3.39 15.41
N ALA A 30 13.81 -4.30 15.08
CA ALA A 30 14.57 -4.25 13.83
C ALA A 30 13.64 -4.30 12.61
N GLN A 31 12.66 -5.22 12.61
CA GLN A 31 11.69 -5.32 11.50
C GLN A 31 10.79 -4.09 11.36
N LEU A 32 10.35 -3.51 12.48
CA LEU A 32 9.61 -2.24 12.47
C LEU A 32 10.49 -1.10 11.93
N GLN A 33 11.74 -1.03 12.36
CA GLN A 33 12.69 0.01 11.94
C GLN A 33 13.01 -0.10 10.45
N ASP A 34 13.20 -1.31 9.93
CA ASP A 34 13.38 -1.57 8.51
C ASP A 34 12.19 -1.09 7.68
N ALA A 35 10.96 -1.36 8.14
CA ALA A 35 9.75 -0.87 7.50
C ALA A 35 9.68 0.66 7.51
N VAL A 36 9.96 1.31 8.65
CA VAL A 36 10.00 2.77 8.73
C VAL A 36 11.02 3.34 7.75
N ASN A 37 12.25 2.82 7.74
CA ASN A 37 13.32 3.30 6.87
C ASN A 37 12.98 3.11 5.39
N LYS A 38 12.46 1.93 5.04
CA LYS A 38 12.07 1.61 3.66
C LYS A 38 10.99 2.54 3.15
N TYR A 39 9.98 2.87 3.96
CA TYR A 39 8.76 3.51 3.46
C TYR A 39 8.60 4.99 3.82
N ARG A 40 9.45 5.57 4.66
CA ARG A 40 9.39 6.99 5.06
C ARG A 40 9.30 7.95 3.86
N HIS A 41 10.01 7.67 2.78
CA HIS A 41 10.01 8.51 1.58
C HIS A 41 8.65 8.51 0.84
N LEU A 42 7.83 7.47 1.01
CA LEU A 42 6.50 7.36 0.42
C LEU A 42 5.41 8.12 1.22
N SER A 43 5.74 8.60 2.41
CA SER A 43 4.79 9.35 3.26
C SER A 43 4.49 10.74 2.71
N THR A 44 5.39 11.32 1.91
CA THR A 44 5.18 12.63 1.28
C THR A 44 4.04 12.57 0.27
N GLY A 45 2.97 13.31 0.54
CA GLY A 45 1.77 13.31 -0.31
C GLY A 45 0.84 12.09 -0.12
N ASN A 46 1.14 11.20 0.84
CA ASN A 46 0.29 10.07 1.20
C ASN A 46 0.06 10.02 2.72
N ARG A 47 -1.05 10.60 3.17
CA ARG A 47 -1.42 10.63 4.59
C ARG A 47 -1.56 9.24 5.21
N GLU A 48 -2.11 8.26 4.47
CA GLU A 48 -2.28 6.89 4.96
C GLU A 48 -0.92 6.23 5.22
N MET A 49 0.03 6.38 4.28
CA MET A 49 1.40 5.89 4.47
C MET A 49 2.09 6.61 5.63
N ALA A 50 1.92 7.93 5.75
CA ALA A 50 2.49 8.70 6.86
C ALA A 50 2.03 8.14 8.22
N GLN A 51 0.72 7.89 8.37
CA GLN A 51 0.14 7.32 9.59
C GLN A 51 0.73 5.94 9.90
N TRP A 52 0.86 5.06 8.91
CA TRP A 52 1.50 3.76 9.11
C TRP A 52 2.96 3.90 9.57
N THR A 53 3.75 4.73 8.90
CA THR A 53 5.15 4.93 9.28
C THR A 53 5.30 5.51 10.69
N GLU A 54 4.37 6.37 11.09
CA GLU A 54 4.32 6.96 12.42
C GLU A 54 3.92 5.92 13.49
N GLU A 55 2.90 5.09 13.22
CA GLU A 55 2.47 4.01 14.11
C GLU A 55 3.60 3.00 14.37
N LEU A 56 4.33 2.60 13.32
CA LEU A 56 5.47 1.71 13.47
C LEU A 56 6.57 2.36 14.32
N TYR A 57 6.88 3.63 14.06
CA TYR A 57 7.88 4.37 14.82
C TYR A 57 7.52 4.48 16.31
N TYR A 58 6.26 4.74 16.65
CA TYR A 58 5.82 4.75 18.05
C TYR A 58 5.92 3.37 18.71
N ASN A 59 5.63 2.29 18.00
CA ASN A 59 5.73 0.94 18.55
C ASN A 59 7.18 0.55 18.86
N ILE A 60 8.17 1.00 18.08
CA ILE A 60 9.61 0.77 18.37
C ILE A 60 9.98 1.33 19.75
N ARG A 61 9.46 2.50 20.11
CA ARG A 61 9.81 3.22 21.35
C ARG A 61 9.20 2.61 22.62
N LYS A 62 8.32 1.62 22.49
CA LYS A 62 7.73 0.91 23.64
C LYS A 62 8.70 -0.11 24.21
N GLY A 63 8.61 -0.40 25.52
CA GLY A 63 9.41 -1.44 26.16
C GLY A 63 9.00 -2.86 25.77
N GLU A 64 9.73 -3.85 26.28
CA GLU A 64 9.55 -5.29 25.99
C GLU A 64 8.16 -5.84 26.33
N ASN A 65 7.51 -5.27 27.35
CA ASN A 65 6.14 -5.62 27.74
C ASN A 65 5.09 -5.37 26.63
N PHE A 66 5.48 -4.70 25.53
CA PHE A 66 4.63 -4.43 24.38
C PHE A 66 4.96 -5.30 23.16
N LEU A 67 5.69 -6.42 23.33
CA LEU A 67 6.04 -7.34 22.24
C LEU A 67 4.81 -7.72 21.39
N GLN A 68 3.70 -8.12 22.02
CA GLN A 68 2.46 -8.48 21.31
C GLN A 68 1.89 -7.31 20.47
N PRO A 69 1.66 -6.10 21.03
CA PRO A 69 1.30 -4.92 20.25
C PRO A 69 2.26 -4.60 19.10
N LYS A 70 3.57 -4.74 19.30
CA LYS A 70 4.58 -4.50 18.25
C LYS A 70 4.44 -5.49 17.10
N MET A 71 4.28 -6.78 17.42
CA MET A 71 4.04 -7.82 16.41
C MET A 71 2.74 -7.55 15.64
N GLN A 72 1.68 -7.15 16.34
CA GLN A 72 0.40 -6.83 15.71
C GLN A 72 0.52 -5.64 14.75
N ALA A 73 1.22 -4.57 15.15
CA ALA A 73 1.47 -3.40 14.30
C ALA A 73 2.22 -3.81 13.02
N LEU A 74 3.24 -4.66 13.15
CA LEU A 74 4.01 -5.17 12.01
C LEU A 74 3.14 -6.03 11.05
N VAL A 75 2.31 -6.93 11.60
CA VAL A 75 1.40 -7.77 10.81
C VAL A 75 0.39 -6.91 10.05
N ASN A 76 -0.24 -5.95 10.74
CA ASN A 76 -1.20 -5.04 10.15
C ASN A 76 -0.58 -4.22 9.02
N PHE A 77 0.62 -3.69 9.25
CA PHE A 77 1.36 -2.95 8.23
C PHE A 77 1.70 -3.81 7.02
N LYS A 78 2.17 -5.05 7.21
CA LYS A 78 2.45 -5.99 6.12
C LYS A 78 1.20 -6.29 5.29
N ALA A 79 0.04 -6.43 5.93
CA ALA A 79 -1.23 -6.62 5.23
C ALA A 79 -1.63 -5.39 4.41
N TYR A 80 -1.51 -4.20 5.00
CA TYR A 80 -1.71 -2.93 4.31
C TYR A 80 -0.77 -2.79 3.09
N ASP A 81 0.52 -3.05 3.27
CA ASP A 81 1.54 -2.89 2.24
C ASP A 81 1.34 -3.88 1.09
N LYS A 82 0.95 -5.14 1.40
CA LYS A 82 0.57 -6.12 0.38
C LYS A 82 -0.60 -5.63 -0.48
N LYS A 83 -1.63 -5.05 0.14
CA LYS A 83 -2.76 -4.46 -0.60
C LYS A 83 -2.31 -3.28 -1.45
N ARG A 84 -1.45 -2.42 -0.90
CA ARG A 84 -0.90 -1.25 -1.60
C ARG A 84 -0.13 -1.65 -2.86
N GLN A 85 0.80 -2.59 -2.74
CA GLN A 85 1.60 -3.09 -3.87
C GLN A 85 0.71 -3.68 -4.96
N LYS A 86 -0.26 -4.53 -4.60
CA LYS A 86 -1.21 -5.11 -5.58
C LYS A 86 -1.98 -4.04 -6.37
N LEU A 87 -2.40 -2.96 -5.70
CA LEU A 87 -3.10 -1.85 -6.36
C LEU A 87 -2.16 -1.07 -7.28
N GLU A 88 -0.91 -0.84 -6.85
CA GLU A 88 0.12 -0.18 -7.66
C GLU A 88 0.52 -1.00 -8.90
N ASP A 89 0.62 -2.31 -8.76
CA ASP A 89 0.84 -3.23 -9.89
C ASP A 89 -0.32 -3.15 -10.90
N THR A 90 -1.56 -3.15 -10.40
CA THR A 90 -2.77 -3.02 -11.23
C THR A 90 -2.79 -1.68 -11.99
N ILE A 91 -2.44 -0.58 -11.31
CA ILE A 91 -2.33 0.74 -11.94
C ILE A 91 -1.25 0.73 -13.03
N THR A 92 -0.09 0.14 -12.74
CA THR A 92 1.05 0.06 -13.65
C THR A 92 0.70 -0.73 -14.91
N GLU A 93 0.05 -1.88 -14.75
CA GLU A 93 -0.44 -2.70 -15.86
C GLU A 93 -1.44 -1.92 -16.73
N ARG A 94 -2.40 -1.23 -16.10
CA ARG A 94 -3.41 -0.46 -16.85
C ARG A 94 -2.78 0.71 -17.60
N ILE A 95 -1.82 1.42 -17.00
CA ILE A 95 -1.03 2.47 -17.66
C ILE A 95 -0.29 1.90 -18.87
N SER A 96 0.39 0.76 -18.72
CA SER A 96 1.10 0.09 -19.82
C SER A 96 0.16 -0.22 -20.98
N LYS A 97 -0.99 -0.81 -20.68
CA LYS A 97 -2.04 -1.10 -21.68
C LYS A 97 -2.55 0.17 -22.36
N ALA A 98 -2.84 1.23 -21.61
CA ALA A 98 -3.27 2.51 -22.18
C ALA A 98 -2.21 3.10 -23.14
N LYS A 99 -0.93 3.05 -22.76
CA LYS A 99 0.19 3.50 -23.62
C LYS A 99 0.25 2.71 -24.92
N THR A 100 0.11 1.38 -24.88
CA THR A 100 0.05 0.54 -26.08
C THR A 100 -1.14 0.93 -26.98
N LEU A 101 -2.32 1.14 -26.40
CA LEU A 101 -3.53 1.51 -27.15
C LEU A 101 -3.41 2.89 -27.83
N ILE A 102 -2.78 3.84 -27.14
CA ILE A 102 -2.45 5.18 -27.67
C ILE A 102 -1.48 5.06 -28.85
N LEU A 103 -0.38 4.32 -28.68
CA LEU A 103 0.64 4.12 -29.73
C LEU A 103 0.07 3.47 -30.98
N MET A 104 -0.84 2.51 -30.81
CA MET A 104 -1.52 1.84 -31.93
C MET A 104 -2.65 2.68 -32.55
N ASN A 105 -2.94 3.88 -32.03
CA ASN A 105 -4.08 4.71 -32.41
C ASN A 105 -5.41 3.91 -32.44
N LYS A 106 -5.57 2.97 -31.50
CA LYS A 106 -6.68 2.00 -31.54
C LYS A 106 -8.01 2.72 -31.31
N GLY A 107 -8.92 2.64 -32.29
CA GLY A 107 -10.21 3.34 -32.26
C GLY A 107 -10.15 4.83 -32.64
N GLY A 108 -9.00 5.30 -33.16
CA GLY A 108 -8.82 6.65 -33.67
C GLY A 108 -8.71 7.73 -32.58
N LYS A 109 -8.72 9.00 -33.02
CA LYS A 109 -8.43 10.18 -32.17
C LYS A 109 -9.26 10.25 -30.89
N ARG A 110 -10.55 9.90 -30.94
CA ARG A 110 -11.43 9.89 -29.76
C ARG A 110 -10.92 8.94 -28.68
N CYS A 111 -10.58 7.72 -29.08
CA CYS A 111 -10.10 6.71 -28.15
C CYS A 111 -8.70 7.00 -27.65
N VAL A 112 -7.83 7.59 -28.47
CA VAL A 112 -6.53 8.10 -28.00
C VAL A 112 -6.71 9.10 -26.87
N LYS A 113 -7.58 10.11 -27.04
CA LYS A 113 -7.87 11.09 -25.99
C LYS A 113 -8.44 10.43 -24.73
N PHE A 114 -9.35 9.47 -24.89
CA PHE A 114 -9.91 8.70 -23.79
C PHE A 114 -8.83 7.97 -22.98
N TYR A 115 -7.92 7.24 -23.64
CA TYR A 115 -6.84 6.52 -22.95
C TYR A 115 -5.79 7.46 -22.35
N GLN A 116 -5.54 8.63 -22.94
CA GLN A 116 -4.68 9.65 -22.34
C GLN A 116 -5.24 10.17 -21.01
N LEU A 117 -6.55 10.44 -20.96
CA LEU A 117 -7.22 10.83 -19.71
C LEU A 117 -7.12 9.73 -18.65
N GLN A 118 -7.34 8.47 -19.03
CA GLN A 118 -7.18 7.35 -18.12
C GLN A 118 -5.74 7.25 -17.60
N GLN A 119 -4.75 7.35 -18.49
CA GLN A 119 -3.34 7.31 -18.12
C GLN A 119 -3.01 8.40 -17.09
N HIS A 120 -3.41 9.65 -17.35
CA HIS A 120 -3.14 10.77 -16.45
C HIS A 120 -3.81 10.58 -15.07
N ALA A 121 -5.07 10.12 -15.05
CA ALA A 121 -5.77 9.83 -13.80
C ALA A 121 -5.09 8.72 -12.98
N LEU A 122 -4.64 7.65 -13.65
CA LEU A 122 -3.92 6.54 -13.04
C LEU A 122 -2.55 6.96 -12.49
N GLU A 123 -1.79 7.76 -13.24
CA GLU A 123 -0.49 8.30 -12.81
C GLU A 123 -0.64 9.20 -11.57
N GLY A 124 -1.63 10.08 -11.56
CA GLY A 124 -1.96 10.91 -10.39
C GLY A 124 -2.45 10.09 -9.19
N GLY A 125 -3.17 9.01 -9.44
CA GLY A 125 -3.71 8.11 -8.42
C GLY A 125 -2.67 7.22 -7.74
N TYR A 126 -1.55 6.96 -8.40
CA TYR A 126 -0.55 5.98 -7.95
C TYR A 126 -0.02 6.25 -6.54
N LYS A 127 0.11 7.52 -6.14
CA LYS A 127 0.68 7.89 -4.83
C LYS A 127 -0.37 8.02 -3.72
N LEU A 128 -1.66 7.86 -4.02
CA LEU A 128 -2.74 8.12 -3.07
C LEU A 128 -2.99 6.93 -2.13
N SER A 129 -3.97 7.08 -1.23
CA SER A 129 -4.38 6.01 -0.33
C SER A 129 -4.90 4.78 -1.08
N ASN A 130 -4.88 3.61 -0.45
CA ASN A 130 -5.38 2.37 -1.02
C ASN A 130 -6.85 2.46 -1.44
N ALA A 131 -7.68 3.14 -0.64
CA ALA A 131 -9.08 3.40 -1.00
C ALA A 131 -9.20 4.24 -2.28
N ARG A 132 -8.35 5.26 -2.42
CA ARG A 132 -8.38 6.13 -3.60
C ARG A 132 -7.81 5.44 -4.84
N LYS A 133 -6.74 4.66 -4.70
CA LYS A 133 -6.23 3.78 -5.76
C LYS A 133 -7.31 2.84 -6.29
N GLN A 134 -8.06 2.20 -5.38
CA GLN A 134 -9.14 1.29 -5.75
C GLN A 134 -10.25 2.01 -6.55
N SER A 135 -10.61 3.23 -6.15
CA SER A 135 -11.59 4.05 -6.87
C SER A 135 -11.10 4.43 -8.27
N ILE A 136 -9.84 4.90 -8.37
CA ILE A 136 -9.24 5.30 -9.66
C ILE A 136 -9.10 4.12 -10.61
N ILE A 137 -8.74 2.93 -10.10
CA ILE A 137 -8.73 1.70 -10.91
C ILE A 137 -10.14 1.44 -11.47
N ALA A 138 -11.18 1.48 -10.62
CA ALA A 138 -12.55 1.22 -11.06
C ALA A 138 -13.02 2.20 -12.14
N GLU A 139 -12.72 3.49 -11.98
CA GLU A 139 -13.07 4.56 -12.92
C GLU A 139 -12.32 4.44 -14.27
N ASN A 140 -11.12 3.87 -14.28
CA ASN A 140 -10.20 3.90 -15.43
C ASN A 140 -9.88 2.51 -16.04
N ASN A 141 -10.69 1.49 -15.73
CA ASN A 141 -10.51 0.13 -16.25
C ASN A 141 -11.31 -0.17 -17.54
N LEU A 142 -12.14 0.77 -18.01
CA LEU A 142 -12.98 0.55 -19.19
C LEU A 142 -12.19 0.72 -20.49
N GLU A 143 -12.54 -0.07 -21.50
CA GLU A 143 -12.12 0.15 -22.88
C GLU A 143 -12.85 1.37 -23.46
N CYS A 144 -12.24 2.03 -24.44
CA CYS A 144 -12.91 3.10 -25.18
C CYS A 144 -14.21 2.55 -25.79
N PRO A 145 -15.37 3.21 -25.58
CA PRO A 145 -16.62 2.78 -26.18
C PRO A 145 -16.46 2.68 -27.69
N LYS A 146 -16.92 1.57 -28.30
CA LYS A 146 -17.05 1.51 -29.76
C LYS A 146 -18.10 2.53 -30.18
N LYS A 147 -17.95 3.17 -31.35
CA LYS A 147 -19.12 3.83 -31.96
C LYS A 147 -20.16 2.72 -32.13
N LEU A 148 -21.33 2.86 -31.51
CA LEU A 148 -22.50 2.12 -31.95
C LEU A 148 -22.68 2.55 -33.41
N SER A 149 -22.56 1.61 -34.34
CA SER A 149 -23.00 1.81 -35.71
C SER A 149 -24.52 1.78 -35.65
N GLU A 150 -25.12 2.92 -35.34
CA GLU A 150 -26.51 3.17 -35.65
C GLU A 150 -26.52 4.39 -36.56
N ASP A 151 -27.13 4.22 -37.73
CA ASP A 151 -27.51 5.27 -38.67
C ASP A 151 -28.42 6.29 -37.98
N TYR A 152 -27.83 7.16 -37.15
CA TYR A 152 -28.48 8.36 -36.69
C TYR A 152 -27.51 9.53 -36.87
N ASP A 153 -27.99 10.44 -37.70
CA ASP A 153 -27.32 11.61 -38.19
C ASP A 153 -26.64 12.41 -37.08
N ASP A 154 -25.45 12.89 -37.47
CA ASP A 154 -24.75 14.08 -36.99
C ASP A 154 -25.52 14.96 -35.99
N TYR A 155 -25.20 14.82 -34.71
CA TYR A 155 -25.31 15.92 -33.77
C TYR A 155 -24.04 16.03 -32.92
N ASP A 156 -23.24 17.03 -33.28
CA ASP A 156 -22.16 17.62 -32.52
C ASP A 156 -22.62 18.03 -31.11
N TYR A 157 -22.37 17.18 -30.11
CA TYR A 157 -22.48 17.56 -28.71
C TYR A 157 -21.13 18.06 -28.20
N ASN A 158 -20.94 19.38 -28.33
CA ASN A 158 -20.09 20.17 -27.44
C ASN A 158 -20.54 19.96 -25.98
N PHE A 159 -19.84 19.10 -25.24
CA PHE A 159 -19.98 19.06 -23.78
C PHE A 159 -18.88 19.92 -23.14
N PHE A 160 -19.22 21.19 -22.96
CA PHE A 160 -18.47 22.17 -22.19
C PHE A 160 -18.50 21.86 -20.68
N ASN A 161 -17.40 22.24 -20.02
CA ASN A 161 -17.28 22.87 -18.69
C ASN A 161 -18.13 22.33 -17.54
N TYR A 162 -17.46 21.80 -16.51
CA TYR A 162 -17.37 22.39 -15.16
C TYR A 162 -16.09 21.90 -14.47
#